data_AF-A0A352VKR7-F1
#
_entry.id   AF-A0A352VKR7-F1
#
_cell.length_a   1.000
_cell.length_b   1.000
_cell.length_c   1.000
_cell.angle_alpha   90.00
_cell.angle_beta   90.00
_cell.angle_gamma   90.00
#
_symmetry.space_group_name_H-M   'P 1'
#
loop_
_entity.id
_entity.type
_entity.pdbx_description
1 polymer ?
#
loop_
_entity_poly.entity_id
_entity_poly.type
_entity_poly.pdbx_seq_one_letter_code
_entity_poly.pdbx_strand_id
1 'polypeptide(L)'
;MEAEAPRDIVTGNARIVELDEFEGLPVSEMNDEQRQALMHVIEEYLNNAVADIADAEMDRIHEAGLENLHFAWAGSTERGEGHYYRIHGPTVLIEYDNVQGGANHVHSVWRDPSNDFGDDLLRRHYEEAEHHQNDRLPAGPGGGGR
;
A
#
# COMPACT_ATOMS: atom_id res chain seq x y z
N MET A 1 9.60 -13.16 -2.15
CA MET A 1 9.12 -13.27 -0.76
C MET A 1 9.93 -14.32 -0.02
N GLU A 2 10.36 -14.00 1.20
CA GLU A 2 11.09 -14.93 2.05
C GLU A 2 10.16 -16.04 2.58
N ALA A 3 10.73 -17.22 2.88
CA ALA A 3 9.96 -18.30 3.48
C ALA A 3 9.54 -18.01 4.94
N GLU A 4 10.34 -17.20 5.64
CA GLU A 4 10.07 -16.75 7.00
C GLU A 4 9.23 -15.48 6.99
N ALA A 5 8.25 -15.37 7.88
CA ALA A 5 7.49 -14.14 8.04
C ALA A 5 8.38 -13.02 8.61
N PRO A 6 8.23 -11.77 8.15
CA PRO A 6 8.89 -10.63 8.77
C PRO A 6 8.48 -10.49 10.24
N ARG A 7 9.18 -9.66 11.00
CA ARG A 7 8.84 -9.42 12.42
C ARG A 7 7.77 -8.34 12.62
N ASP A 8 7.43 -7.62 11.55
CA ASP A 8 6.52 -6.48 11.54
C ASP A 8 6.12 -6.14 10.09
N ILE A 9 5.27 -5.13 9.92
CA ILE A 9 4.88 -4.53 8.64
C ILE A 9 6.11 -4.10 7.85
N VAL A 10 6.23 -4.56 6.59
CA VAL A 10 7.41 -4.34 5.76
C VAL A 10 7.51 -2.88 5.33
N THR A 11 6.40 -2.24 4.98
CA THR A 11 6.43 -0.81 4.60
C THR A 11 6.59 0.14 5.78
N GLY A 12 6.38 -0.35 7.01
CA GLY A 12 6.60 0.38 8.26
C GLY A 12 6.04 1.81 8.24
N ASN A 13 6.89 2.79 8.53
CA ASN A 13 6.56 4.22 8.55
C ASN A 13 7.04 4.97 7.29
N ALA A 14 7.31 4.26 6.19
CA ALA A 14 7.73 4.90 4.95
C ALA A 14 6.70 5.96 4.53
N ARG A 15 7.20 7.16 4.20
CA ARG A 15 6.35 8.31 3.87
C ARG A 15 5.51 8.08 2.61
N ILE A 16 6.15 7.47 1.60
CA ILE A 16 5.53 7.02 0.36
C ILE A 16 5.94 5.55 0.24
N VAL A 17 4.98 4.68 -0.01
CA VAL A 17 5.30 3.29 -0.34
C VAL A 17 5.86 3.22 -1.75
N GLU A 18 7.09 2.74 -1.86
CA GLU A 18 7.65 2.30 -3.14
C GLU A 18 7.51 0.77 -3.22
N LEU A 19 6.61 0.31 -4.08
CA LEU A 19 6.48 -1.10 -4.44
C LEU A 19 7.42 -1.35 -5.61
N ASP A 20 8.70 -1.60 -5.33
CA ASP A 20 9.71 -1.83 -6.38
C ASP A 20 9.35 -3.03 -7.27
N GLU A 21 8.76 -4.08 -6.68
CA GLU A 21 8.29 -5.27 -7.38
C GLU A 21 6.97 -5.80 -6.78
N PHE A 22 6.02 -6.18 -7.63
CA PHE A 22 4.84 -6.93 -7.20
C PHE A 22 5.21 -8.40 -6.97
N GLU A 23 5.19 -8.84 -5.71
CA GLU A 23 5.50 -10.22 -5.33
C GLU A 23 4.26 -11.10 -5.09
N GLY A 24 4.42 -12.43 -5.17
CA GLY A 24 3.38 -13.39 -4.79
C GLY A 24 2.56 -13.91 -5.97
N LEU A 25 1.35 -14.41 -5.68
CA LEU A 25 0.40 -14.93 -6.66
C LEU A 25 -0.39 -13.76 -7.28
N PRO A 26 -0.24 -13.47 -8.59
CA PRO A 26 -1.08 -12.49 -9.25
C PRO A 26 -2.54 -12.96 -9.29
N VAL A 27 -3.48 -12.02 -9.13
CA VAL A 27 -4.93 -12.32 -9.14
C VAL A 27 -5.40 -12.86 -10.49
N SER A 28 -4.69 -12.54 -11.58
CA SER A 28 -4.94 -13.10 -12.90
C SER A 28 -4.74 -14.62 -12.97
N GLU A 29 -3.91 -15.20 -12.10
CA GLU A 29 -3.66 -16.64 -12.01
C GLU A 29 -4.54 -17.37 -10.99
N MET A 30 -5.32 -16.63 -10.19
CA MET A 30 -6.24 -17.22 -9.22
C MET A 30 -7.45 -17.87 -9.91
N ASN A 31 -8.02 -18.89 -9.26
CA ASN A 31 -9.35 -19.37 -9.59
C ASN A 31 -10.44 -18.50 -8.95
N ASP A 32 -11.70 -18.79 -9.24
CA ASP A 32 -12.82 -17.95 -8.80
C ASP A 32 -13.04 -18.00 -7.28
N GLU A 33 -12.83 -19.16 -6.64
CA GLU A 33 -12.92 -19.27 -5.18
C GLU A 33 -11.82 -18.45 -4.47
N GLN A 34 -10.59 -18.48 -4.99
CA GLN A 34 -9.47 -17.69 -4.48
C GLN A 34 -9.70 -16.19 -4.66
N ARG A 35 -10.21 -15.78 -5.84
CA ARG A 35 -10.59 -14.38 -6.10
C ARG A 35 -11.65 -13.90 -5.12
N GLN A 36 -12.70 -14.68 -4.89
CA GLN A 36 -13.74 -14.33 -3.92
C GLN A 36 -13.18 -14.22 -2.51
N ALA A 37 -12.32 -15.14 -2.09
CA ALA A 37 -11.67 -15.07 -0.78
C ALA A 37 -10.80 -13.82 -0.62
N LEU A 38 -10.03 -13.45 -1.65
CA LEU A 38 -9.23 -12.24 -1.65
C LEU A 38 -10.11 -10.99 -1.52
N MET A 39 -11.21 -10.92 -2.29
CA MET A 39 -12.13 -9.79 -2.22
C MET A 39 -12.77 -9.63 -0.84
N HIS A 40 -13.17 -10.73 -0.19
CA HIS A 40 -13.67 -10.66 1.19
C HIS A 40 -12.63 -10.09 2.16
N VAL A 41 -11.34 -10.41 1.99
CA VAL A 41 -10.28 -9.82 2.81
C VAL A 41 -10.18 -8.32 2.54
N ILE A 42 -10.12 -7.89 1.27
CA ILE A 42 -10.06 -6.48 0.91
C ILE A 42 -11.25 -5.71 1.52
N GLU A 43 -12.47 -6.22 1.33
CA GLU A 43 -13.69 -5.63 1.88
C GLU A 43 -13.66 -5.50 3.40
N GLU A 44 -13.14 -6.50 4.14
CA GLU A 44 -12.98 -6.43 5.60
C GLU A 44 -12.11 -5.24 6.02
N TYR A 45 -11.06 -4.92 5.25
CA TYR A 45 -10.23 -3.75 5.52
C TYR A 45 -10.95 -2.45 5.20
N LEU A 46 -11.52 -2.33 4.00
CA LEU A 46 -12.18 -1.10 3.54
C LEU A 46 -13.38 -0.74 4.42
N ASN A 47 -14.14 -1.73 4.87
CA ASN A 47 -15.33 -1.55 5.72
C ASN A 47 -15.02 -1.12 7.16
N ASN A 48 -13.75 -0.96 7.53
CA ASN A 48 -13.39 -0.21 8.76
C ASN A 48 -13.63 1.30 8.60
N ALA A 49 -13.69 1.81 7.36
CA ALA A 49 -14.10 3.17 7.06
C ALA A 49 -15.63 3.30 6.97
N VAL A 50 -16.12 4.54 6.88
CA VAL A 50 -17.54 4.79 6.57
C VAL A 50 -17.85 4.34 5.14
N ALA A 51 -19.10 3.91 4.90
CA ALA A 51 -19.52 3.29 3.63
C ALA A 51 -19.09 4.10 2.38
N ASP A 52 -19.32 5.41 2.37
CA ASP A 52 -18.96 6.26 1.23
C ASP A 52 -17.45 6.21 0.89
N ILE A 53 -16.59 6.03 1.90
CA ILE A 53 -15.15 5.87 1.69
C ILE A 53 -14.86 4.44 1.23
N ALA A 54 -15.42 3.42 1.88
CA ALA A 54 -15.21 2.03 1.49
C ALA A 54 -15.60 1.77 0.01
N ASP A 55 -16.77 2.28 -0.40
CA ASP A 55 -17.27 2.18 -1.77
C ASP A 55 -16.34 2.90 -2.76
N ALA A 56 -15.90 4.13 -2.43
CA ALA A 56 -14.99 4.88 -3.29
C ALA A 56 -13.63 4.20 -3.45
N GLU A 57 -13.08 3.61 -2.39
CA GLU A 57 -11.81 2.86 -2.44
C GLU A 57 -11.95 1.58 -3.25
N MET A 58 -13.09 0.87 -3.12
CA MET A 58 -13.37 -0.31 -3.92
C MET A 58 -13.50 0.04 -5.41
N ASP A 59 -14.19 1.14 -5.75
CA ASP A 59 -14.27 1.64 -7.12
C ASP A 59 -12.87 1.93 -7.68
N ARG A 60 -11.98 2.58 -6.90
CA ARG A 60 -10.58 2.83 -7.32
C ARG A 60 -9.80 1.55 -7.57
N ILE A 61 -10.01 0.52 -6.75
CA ILE A 61 -9.38 -0.79 -6.94
C ILE A 61 -9.88 -1.45 -8.23
N HIS A 62 -11.18 -1.38 -8.51
CA HIS A 62 -11.76 -1.89 -9.76
C HIS A 62 -11.27 -1.13 -11.00
N GLU A 63 -11.23 0.20 -10.95
CA GLU A 63 -10.73 1.05 -12.04
C GLU A 63 -9.24 0.78 -12.35
N ALA A 64 -8.44 0.48 -11.31
CA ALA A 64 -7.04 0.10 -11.46
C ALA A 64 -6.83 -1.34 -11.97
N GLY A 65 -7.89 -2.14 -12.10
CA GLY A 65 -7.86 -3.51 -12.61
C GLY A 65 -7.49 -4.53 -11.53
N LEU A 66 -8.42 -5.42 -11.18
CA LEU A 66 -8.21 -6.47 -10.17
C LEU A 66 -7.09 -7.44 -10.56
N GLU A 67 -6.89 -7.66 -11.86
CA GLU A 67 -5.83 -8.50 -12.40
C GLU A 67 -4.41 -7.99 -12.10
N ASN A 68 -4.28 -6.70 -11.74
CA ASN A 68 -3.02 -6.08 -11.37
C ASN A 68 -2.69 -6.27 -9.87
N LEU A 69 -3.61 -6.83 -9.09
CA LEU A 69 -3.39 -7.15 -7.69
C LEU A 69 -2.57 -8.43 -7.53
N HIS A 70 -1.81 -8.48 -6.45
CA HIS A 70 -1.03 -9.65 -6.05
C HIS A 70 -1.32 -10.01 -4.60
N PHE A 71 -1.33 -11.31 -4.32
CA PHE A 71 -1.41 -11.85 -2.96
C PHE A 71 -0.11 -12.53 -2.58
N ALA A 72 0.37 -12.20 -1.40
CA ALA A 72 1.70 -12.50 -0.92
C ALA A 72 1.59 -13.14 0.46
N TRP A 73 2.36 -14.20 0.73
CA TRP A 73 2.36 -14.93 2.00
C TRP A 73 3.78 -15.25 2.46
N ALA A 74 4.02 -15.16 3.76
CA ALA A 74 5.25 -15.62 4.40
C ALA A 74 4.95 -16.24 5.77
N GLY A 75 5.77 -17.20 6.21
CA GLY A 75 5.58 -17.92 7.48
C GLY A 75 4.67 -19.14 7.39
N SER A 76 4.18 -19.58 8.55
CA SER A 76 3.46 -20.85 8.68
C SER A 76 2.06 -20.79 8.08
N THR A 77 1.59 -21.88 7.47
CA THR A 77 0.19 -22.04 7.05
C THR A 77 -0.70 -22.66 8.14
N GLU A 78 -0.12 -23.02 9.29
CA GLU A 78 -0.84 -23.62 10.40
C GLU A 78 -1.50 -22.55 11.27
N ARG A 79 -2.74 -22.82 11.69
CA ARG A 79 -3.50 -21.89 12.53
C ARG A 79 -2.81 -21.68 13.87
N GLY A 80 -2.65 -20.41 14.24
CA GLY A 80 -2.05 -20.02 15.52
C GLY A 80 -0.52 -19.95 15.49
N GLU A 81 0.08 -20.14 14.33
CA GLU A 81 1.52 -19.92 14.12
C GLU A 81 1.78 -18.60 13.40
N GLY A 82 3.03 -18.14 13.51
CA GLY A 82 3.45 -16.84 12.98
C GLY A 82 3.39 -16.79 11.46
N HIS A 83 2.69 -15.79 10.93
CA HIS A 83 2.52 -15.59 9.51
C HIS A 83 2.33 -14.12 9.17
N TYR A 84 2.52 -13.84 7.88
CA TYR A 84 2.36 -12.54 7.27
C TYR A 84 1.66 -12.70 5.92
N TYR A 85 0.82 -11.74 5.57
CA TYR A 85 0.36 -11.60 4.19
C TYR A 85 0.35 -10.16 3.72
N ARG A 86 0.44 -9.99 2.40
CA ARG A 86 0.32 -8.71 1.72
C ARG A 86 -0.64 -8.83 0.55
N ILE A 87 -1.49 -7.83 0.37
CA ILE A 87 -2.30 -7.60 -0.82
C ILE A 87 -1.85 -6.28 -1.38
N HIS A 88 -1.35 -6.24 -2.61
CA HIS A 88 -0.80 -5.01 -3.17
C HIS A 88 -1.08 -4.88 -4.66
N GLY A 89 -1.32 -3.64 -5.06
CA GLY A 89 -1.64 -3.20 -6.41
C GLY A 89 -1.40 -1.70 -6.57
N PRO A 90 -1.81 -1.11 -7.70
CA PRO A 90 -1.58 0.31 -7.96
C PRO A 90 -2.24 1.27 -6.96
N THR A 91 -3.41 0.89 -6.42
CA THR A 91 -4.26 1.74 -5.56
C THR A 91 -4.57 1.13 -4.20
N VAL A 92 -4.02 -0.04 -3.89
CA VAL A 92 -4.24 -0.71 -2.60
C VAL A 92 -2.97 -1.40 -2.13
N LEU A 93 -2.68 -1.24 -0.85
CA LEU A 93 -1.73 -2.02 -0.08
C LEU A 93 -2.39 -2.40 1.25
N ILE A 94 -2.43 -3.68 1.54
CA ILE A 94 -2.79 -4.24 2.84
C ILE A 94 -1.63 -5.11 3.29
N GLU A 95 -1.17 -4.91 4.51
CA GLU A 95 -0.23 -5.81 5.16
C GLU A 95 -0.78 -6.28 6.50
N TYR A 96 -0.50 -7.54 6.82
CA TYR A 96 -0.86 -8.15 8.08
C TYR A 96 0.33 -8.96 8.56
N ASP A 97 0.76 -8.70 9.79
CA ASP A 97 1.76 -9.47 10.52
C ASP A 97 1.16 -10.01 11.82
N ASN A 98 1.43 -11.27 12.12
CA ASN A 98 1.13 -11.83 13.42
C ASN A 98 2.22 -12.82 13.84
N VAL A 99 3.46 -12.33 14.01
CA VAL A 99 4.58 -13.16 14.49
C VAL A 99 4.84 -12.94 15.98
N GLN A 100 4.60 -11.74 16.48
CA GLN A 100 4.94 -11.35 17.85
C GLN A 100 4.04 -12.02 18.90
N GLY A 101 4.57 -12.16 20.12
CA GLY A 101 3.82 -12.73 21.25
C GLY A 101 3.39 -14.19 21.06
N GLY A 102 4.05 -14.93 20.18
CA GLY A 102 3.63 -16.29 19.81
C GLY A 102 2.39 -16.29 18.92
N ALA A 103 2.39 -15.45 17.88
CA ALA A 103 1.27 -15.24 16.97
C ALA A 103 -0.03 -14.78 17.66
N ASN A 104 0.12 -13.87 18.62
CA ASN A 104 -1.00 -13.31 19.39
C ASN A 104 -0.89 -11.77 19.54
N HIS A 105 -0.18 -11.12 18.63
CA HIS A 105 -0.06 -9.67 18.58
C HIS A 105 -0.04 -9.24 17.12
N VAL A 106 -1.21 -8.87 16.62
CA VAL A 106 -1.42 -8.51 15.24
C VAL A 106 -0.99 -7.07 15.01
N HIS A 107 -0.16 -6.86 13.99
CA HIS A 107 0.02 -5.58 13.35
C HIS A 107 -0.62 -5.64 11.97
N SER A 108 -1.31 -4.56 11.57
CA SER A 108 -1.88 -4.50 10.24
C SER A 108 -2.04 -3.06 9.78
N VAL A 109 -1.94 -2.86 8.47
CA VAL A 109 -2.10 -1.57 7.83
C VAL A 109 -2.84 -1.73 6.51
N TRP A 110 -3.63 -0.72 6.17
CA TRP A 110 -4.18 -0.49 4.84
C TRP A 110 -3.76 0.90 4.35
N ARG A 111 -3.30 1.00 3.11
CA ARG A 111 -2.83 2.22 2.44
C ARG A 111 -3.29 2.22 0.97
N ASP A 112 -3.40 3.40 0.40
CA ASP A 112 -3.48 3.60 -1.05
C ASP A 112 -2.14 4.21 -1.52
N PRO A 113 -1.27 3.45 -2.22
CA PRO A 113 0.01 3.96 -2.70
C PRO A 113 -0.09 5.18 -3.63
N SER A 114 -1.23 5.36 -4.31
CA SER A 114 -1.48 6.50 -5.20
C SER A 114 -1.93 7.76 -4.46
N ASN A 115 -2.32 7.63 -3.19
CA ASN A 115 -2.83 8.70 -2.34
C ASN A 115 -2.32 8.55 -0.89
N ASP A 116 -1.01 8.36 -0.76
CA ASP A 116 -0.40 7.93 0.49
C ASP A 116 -0.35 9.03 1.57
N PHE A 117 -0.46 8.64 2.84
CA PHE A 117 -0.63 9.54 3.99
C PHE A 117 0.53 10.54 4.18
N GLY A 118 1.72 10.23 3.66
CA GLY A 118 2.92 11.05 3.80
C GLY A 118 3.24 11.96 2.61
N ASP A 119 2.36 12.05 1.61
CA ASP A 119 2.62 12.89 0.43
C ASP A 119 2.86 14.37 0.79
N ASP A 120 3.74 15.05 0.06
CA ASP A 120 4.16 16.43 0.35
C ASP A 120 3.17 17.43 -0.26
N LEU A 121 1.95 17.45 0.28
CA LEU A 121 0.85 18.30 -0.17
C LEU A 121 1.23 19.78 -0.18
N LEU A 122 2.07 20.22 0.77
CA LEU A 122 2.53 21.59 0.83
C LEU A 122 3.46 21.91 -0.33
N ARG A 123 4.45 21.05 -0.62
CA ARG A 123 5.29 21.20 -1.81
C ARG A 123 4.47 21.20 -3.09
N ARG A 124 3.56 20.24 -3.25
CA ARG A 124 2.65 20.17 -4.41
C ARG A 124 1.89 21.48 -4.58
N HIS A 125 1.35 22.03 -3.48
CA HIS A 125 0.68 23.32 -3.49
C HIS A 125 1.60 24.46 -3.96
N TYR A 126 2.84 24.55 -3.48
CA TYR A 126 3.80 25.55 -3.95
C TYR A 126 4.16 25.39 -5.44
N GLU A 127 4.18 24.16 -5.95
CA GLU A 127 4.53 23.85 -7.34
C GLU A 127 3.37 24.13 -8.32
N GLU A 128 2.14 23.84 -7.91
CA GLU A 128 0.95 23.86 -8.78
C GLU A 128 0.10 25.12 -8.63
N ALA A 129 0.07 25.75 -7.45
CA ALA A 129 -0.85 26.84 -7.19
C ALA A 129 -0.41 28.15 -7.88
N GLU A 130 -1.32 28.75 -8.65
CA GLU A 130 -1.07 29.97 -9.43
C GLU A 130 -0.57 31.14 -8.58
N HIS A 131 -0.97 31.22 -7.31
CA HIS A 131 -0.59 32.30 -6.40
C HIS A 131 0.84 32.20 -5.85
N HIS A 132 1.53 31.06 -6.06
CA HIS A 132 2.95 30.88 -5.75
C HIS A 132 3.85 30.85 -6.98
N GLN A 133 3.30 30.96 -8.20
CA GLN A 133 4.09 31.00 -9.44
C GLN A 133 5.02 32.22 -9.53
N ASN A 134 4.72 33.29 -8.80
CA ASN A 134 5.56 34.50 -8.69
C ASN A 134 6.62 34.45 -7.57
N ASP A 135 6.57 33.43 -6.70
CA ASP A 135 7.54 33.24 -5.60
C ASP A 135 8.72 32.33 -5.99
N ARG A 136 8.81 31.92 -7.27
CA ARG A 136 9.99 31.20 -7.77
C ARG A 136 11.22 32.08 -7.59
N LEU A 137 12.04 31.72 -6.59
CA LEU A 137 13.34 32.33 -6.35
C LEU A 137 14.10 32.45 -7.67
N PRO A 138 14.69 33.62 -8.00
CA PRO A 138 15.49 33.74 -9.20
C PRO A 138 16.62 32.72 -9.15
N ALA A 139 16.86 32.05 -10.27
CA ALA A 139 18.02 31.17 -10.45
C ALA A 139 19.26 31.91 -9.94
N GLY A 140 19.92 31.33 -8.93
CA GLY A 140 21.11 31.91 -8.33
C GLY A 140 22.15 32.24 -9.41
N PRO A 141 22.92 33.34 -9.26
CA PRO A 141 23.82 33.78 -10.31
C PRO A 141 24.83 32.67 -10.60
N GLY A 142 24.91 32.28 -11.87
CA GLY A 142 25.86 31.30 -12.36
C GLY A 142 27.27 31.63 -11.89
N GLY A 143 27.91 30.65 -11.25
CA GLY A 143 29.32 30.73 -10.89
C GLY A 143 30.16 30.87 -12.16
N GLY A 144 30.67 32.07 -12.39
CA GLY A 144 31.62 32.38 -13.46
C GLY A 144 32.91 32.95 -12.89
N GLY A 145 34.01 32.20 -13.00
CA GLY A 145 35.42 32.64 -12.91
C GLY A 145 35.91 32.97 -11.49
N ARG A 146 37.06 32.49 -11.01
CA ARG A 146 38.29 31.98 -11.63
C ARG A 146 38.86 30.83 -10.79
#